data_AF-A0A8J1UNG3-F1
#
_entry.id   AF-A0A8J1UNG3-F1
#
_cell.length_a   1.000
_cell.length_b   1.000
_cell.length_c   1.000
_cell.angle_alpha   90.00
_cell.angle_beta   90.00
_cell.angle_gamma   90.00
#
_symmetry.space_group_name_H-M   'P 1'
#
loop_
_entity.id
_entity.type
_entity.pdbx_description
1 polymer ?
#
loop_
_entity_poly.entity_id
_entity_poly.type
_entity_poly.pdbx_seq_one_letter_code
_entity_poly.pdbx_strand_id
1 'polypeptide(L)'
;MTEWKEGSAMWLKCKNVFANTWEELKRAADVNLDDKVTIDEWLNFMENTCKQIKAKTMDTPSWYRAWLDVFFDVIDSLGNADGWIECEEFVSFFRVHKIPDEVSRKCFNEITFDGRIAMDRDYFNLVILQYSISNDMNSPGNIHARMLLLLDEQL
;
A
#
# COMPACT_ATOMS: atom_id res chain seq x y z
N MET A 1 19.43 -11.83 -4.30
CA MET A 1 19.47 -11.11 -2.99
C MET A 1 20.58 -10.04 -2.89
N THR A 2 21.12 -9.51 -4.00
CA THR A 2 22.09 -8.39 -3.97
C THR A 2 21.43 -7.02 -3.94
N GLU A 3 20.21 -6.91 -4.47
CA GLU A 3 19.48 -5.65 -4.62
C GLU A 3 18.90 -5.09 -3.31
N TRP A 4 18.85 -5.89 -2.25
CA TRP A 4 18.30 -5.51 -0.94
C TRP A 4 19.37 -5.33 0.14
N LYS A 5 20.65 -5.48 -0.22
CA LYS A 5 21.77 -5.27 0.72
C LYS A 5 21.85 -3.79 1.09
N GLU A 6 22.26 -3.49 2.31
CA GLU A 6 22.55 -2.12 2.73
C GLU A 6 23.51 -1.43 1.73
N GLY A 7 23.16 -0.21 1.33
CA GLY A 7 23.88 0.58 0.33
C GLY A 7 23.56 0.27 -1.13
N SER A 8 22.74 -0.74 -1.42
CA SER A 8 22.23 -1.00 -2.79
C SER A 8 21.23 0.08 -3.25
N ALA A 9 20.94 0.11 -4.55
CA ALA A 9 20.04 1.09 -5.14
C ALA A 9 18.61 1.01 -4.56
N MET A 10 18.04 -0.19 -4.43
CA MET A 10 16.69 -0.37 -3.88
C MET A 10 16.66 -0.04 -2.38
N TRP A 11 17.70 -0.44 -1.62
CA TRP A 11 17.81 -0.07 -0.21
C TRP A 11 17.86 1.45 -0.01
N LEU A 12 18.66 2.16 -0.80
CA LEU A 12 18.74 3.63 -0.74
C LEU A 12 17.43 4.28 -1.14
N LYS A 13 16.76 3.77 -2.20
CA LYS A 13 15.46 4.25 -2.64
C LYS A 13 14.42 4.12 -1.52
N CYS A 14 14.27 2.92 -0.94
CA CYS A 14 13.34 2.67 0.16
C CYS A 14 13.66 3.56 1.37
N LYS A 15 14.93 3.62 1.80
CA LYS A 15 15.36 4.44 2.93
C LYS A 15 15.00 5.91 2.75
N ASN A 16 15.27 6.47 1.57
CA ASN A 16 14.99 7.87 1.30
C ASN A 16 13.49 8.15 1.24
N VAL A 17 12.70 7.26 0.63
CA VAL A 17 11.24 7.42 0.60
C VAL A 17 10.67 7.33 2.01
N PHE A 18 11.01 6.31 2.79
CA PHE A 18 10.49 6.21 4.16
C PHE A 18 10.88 7.40 5.04
N ALA A 19 12.12 7.89 4.93
CA ALA A 19 12.55 9.08 5.67
C ALA A 19 11.76 10.34 5.24
N ASN A 20 11.60 10.57 3.93
CA ASN A 20 10.87 11.72 3.42
C ASN A 20 9.37 11.64 3.75
N THR A 21 8.76 10.47 3.57
CA THR A 21 7.35 10.20 3.93
C THR A 21 7.13 10.44 5.42
N TRP A 22 8.06 10.02 6.29
CA TRP A 22 7.98 10.29 7.73
C TRP A 22 8.03 11.78 8.05
N GLU A 23 8.96 12.53 7.44
CA GLU A 23 9.05 13.98 7.65
C GLU A 23 7.86 14.75 7.08
N GLU A 24 7.24 14.28 5.99
CA GLU A 24 5.99 14.85 5.47
C GLU A 24 4.80 14.51 6.38
N LEU A 25 4.73 13.27 6.88
CA LEU A 25 3.68 12.83 7.80
C LEU A 25 3.72 13.62 9.11
N LYS A 26 4.89 13.74 9.75
CA LYS A 26 5.05 14.55 10.97
C LYS A 26 4.60 15.99 10.74
N ARG A 27 5.06 16.63 9.66
CA ARG A 27 4.67 18.01 9.33
C ARG A 27 3.16 18.19 9.16
N ALA A 28 2.43 17.14 8.78
CA ALA A 28 1.00 17.21 8.54
C ALA A 28 0.14 16.72 9.72
N ALA A 29 0.65 15.81 10.55
CA ALA A 29 -0.13 15.09 11.55
C ALA A 29 0.38 15.28 12.99
N ASP A 30 1.67 15.50 13.22
CA ASP A 30 2.25 15.71 14.57
C ASP A 30 1.93 17.14 15.04
N VAL A 31 0.85 17.28 15.80
CA VAL A 31 0.31 18.59 16.22
C VAL A 31 1.08 19.12 17.42
N ASN A 32 1.52 18.23 18.32
CA ASN A 32 2.22 18.60 19.54
C ASN A 32 3.75 18.73 19.36
N LEU A 33 4.27 18.38 18.17
CA LEU A 33 5.68 18.43 17.78
C LEU A 33 6.58 17.58 18.68
N ASP A 34 6.10 16.40 19.09
CA ASP A 34 6.83 15.48 19.96
C ASP A 34 7.60 14.38 19.20
N ASP A 35 7.72 14.52 17.88
CA ASP A 35 8.32 13.56 16.95
C ASP A 35 7.59 12.21 16.93
N LYS A 36 6.31 12.19 17.31
CA LYS A 36 5.43 11.02 17.22
C LYS A 36 4.11 11.44 16.58
N VAL A 37 3.40 10.44 16.06
CA VAL A 37 2.04 10.62 15.58
C VAL A 37 1.18 9.67 16.38
N THR A 38 0.34 10.23 17.24
CA THR A 38 -0.63 9.47 18.04
C THR A 38 -1.77 8.97 17.15
N ILE A 39 -2.58 8.04 17.68
CA ILE A 39 -3.77 7.53 16.96
C ILE A 39 -4.74 8.67 16.66
N ASP A 40 -4.97 9.58 17.60
CA ASP A 40 -5.90 10.71 17.43
C ASP A 40 -5.42 11.69 16.34
N GLU A 41 -4.12 12.00 16.35
CA GLU A 41 -3.48 12.81 15.32
C GLU A 41 -3.58 12.17 13.94
N TRP A 42 -3.28 10.87 13.86
CA TRP A 42 -3.41 10.10 12.64
C TRP A 42 -4.85 10.08 12.11
N LEU A 43 -5.84 9.84 12.97
CA LEU A 43 -7.24 9.80 12.58
C LEU A 43 -7.72 11.16 12.06
N ASN A 44 -7.41 12.25 12.76
CA ASN A 44 -7.77 13.60 12.33
C ASN A 44 -7.10 13.95 10.98
N PHE A 45 -5.82 13.61 10.84
CA PHE A 45 -5.08 13.81 9.59
C PHE A 45 -5.68 13.01 8.42
N MET A 46 -5.99 11.73 8.65
CA MET A 46 -6.57 10.85 7.64
C MET A 46 -7.99 11.27 7.27
N GLU A 47 -8.81 11.73 8.22
CA GLU A 47 -10.15 12.25 7.93
C GLU A 47 -10.07 13.45 6.97
N ASN A 48 -9.15 14.38 7.23
CA ASN A 48 -8.94 15.55 6.37
C ASN A 48 -8.37 15.19 5.00
N THR A 49 -7.47 14.20 4.95
CA THR A 49 -6.90 13.69 3.71
C THR A 49 -7.95 12.98 2.86
N CYS A 50 -8.74 12.08 3.44
CA CYS A 50 -9.78 11.32 2.74
C CYS A 50 -10.87 12.23 2.16
N LYS A 51 -11.22 13.34 2.83
CA LYS A 51 -12.13 14.36 2.28
C LYS A 51 -11.59 15.04 1.02
N GLN A 52 -10.28 15.10 0.85
CA GLN A 52 -9.62 15.74 -0.30
C GLN A 52 -9.37 14.74 -1.45
N ILE A 53 -9.17 13.46 -1.13
CA ILE A 53 -8.94 12.42 -2.12
C ILE A 53 -10.21 12.22 -2.96
N LYS A 54 -10.09 12.47 -4.25
CA LYS A 54 -11.09 12.06 -5.24
C LYS A 54 -10.64 10.75 -5.86
N ALA A 55 -11.32 9.65 -5.53
CA ALA A 55 -11.01 8.29 -5.99
C ALA A 55 -10.70 8.17 -7.49
N LYS A 56 -11.40 8.97 -8.32
CA LYS A 56 -11.27 8.93 -9.78
C LYS A 56 -10.08 9.70 -10.35
N THR A 57 -9.52 10.66 -9.61
CA THR A 57 -8.42 11.50 -10.10
C THR A 57 -7.07 11.12 -9.51
N MET A 58 -7.04 10.19 -8.55
CA MET A 58 -5.84 9.81 -7.78
C MET A 58 -5.09 11.03 -7.23
N ASP A 59 -5.82 12.12 -7.00
CA ASP A 59 -5.25 13.36 -6.48
C ASP A 59 -5.05 13.16 -4.98
N THR A 60 -3.90 12.59 -4.64
CA THR A 60 -3.51 12.21 -3.29
C THR A 60 -2.31 13.03 -2.86
N PRO A 61 -2.16 13.31 -1.55
CA PRO A 61 -0.94 13.94 -1.04
C PRO A 61 0.34 13.22 -1.51
N SER A 62 1.40 13.99 -1.73
CA SER A 62 2.70 13.49 -2.24
C SER A 62 3.26 12.33 -1.42
N TRP A 63 3.23 12.45 -0.09
CA TRP A 63 3.72 11.40 0.82
C TRP A 63 2.98 10.08 0.62
N TYR A 64 1.67 10.14 0.34
CA TYR A 64 0.85 8.94 0.19
C TYR A 64 1.13 8.28 -1.14
N ARG A 65 1.26 9.05 -2.23
CA ARG A 65 1.69 8.52 -3.52
C ARG A 65 3.08 7.89 -3.45
N ALA A 66 4.05 8.58 -2.83
CA ALA A 66 5.41 8.08 -2.69
C ALA A 66 5.46 6.78 -1.87
N TRP A 67 4.65 6.70 -0.81
CA TRP A 67 4.49 5.49 -0.01
C TRP A 67 3.94 4.33 -0.86
N LEU A 68 2.83 4.55 -1.56
CA LEU A 68 2.21 3.55 -2.43
C LEU A 68 3.16 3.06 -3.54
N ASP A 69 3.90 3.98 -4.16
CA ASP A 69 4.85 3.65 -5.24
C ASP A 69 5.98 2.73 -4.74
N VAL A 70 6.44 2.91 -3.49
CA VAL A 70 7.43 1.99 -2.87
C VAL A 70 6.83 0.62 -2.62
N PHE A 71 5.59 0.51 -2.13
CA PHE A 71 4.96 -0.79 -1.95
C PHE A 71 4.82 -1.53 -3.27
N PHE A 72 4.42 -0.83 -4.33
CA PHE A 72 4.39 -1.40 -5.67
C PHE A 72 5.77 -1.92 -6.08
N ASP A 73 6.80 -1.08 -5.97
CA ASP A 73 8.17 -1.45 -6.36
C ASP A 73 8.71 -2.65 -5.59
N VAL A 74 8.37 -2.75 -4.29
CA VAL A 74 8.76 -3.89 -3.45
C VAL A 74 8.12 -5.17 -3.99
N ILE A 75 6.82 -5.15 -4.28
CA ILE A 75 6.09 -6.33 -4.75
C ILE A 75 6.56 -6.74 -6.16
N ASP A 76 6.60 -5.81 -7.11
CA ASP A 76 7.05 -6.01 -8.50
C ASP A 76 8.50 -6.53 -8.59
N SER A 77 9.36 -6.15 -7.64
CA SER A 77 10.73 -6.68 -7.57
C SER A 77 10.84 -8.13 -7.10
N LEU A 78 9.76 -8.75 -6.62
CA LEU A 78 9.77 -10.16 -6.20
C LEU A 78 9.78 -11.13 -7.40
N GLY A 79 9.40 -10.67 -8.59
CA GLY A 79 9.54 -11.44 -9.83
C GLY A 79 10.52 -10.77 -10.77
N ASN A 80 10.02 -10.14 -11.83
CA ASN A 80 10.84 -9.68 -12.96
C ASN A 80 11.02 -8.14 -13.04
N ALA A 81 10.32 -7.38 -12.19
CA ALA A 81 10.29 -5.92 -12.21
C ALA A 81 9.87 -5.32 -13.57
N ASP A 82 8.82 -5.87 -14.19
CA ASP A 82 8.31 -5.43 -15.48
C ASP A 82 7.25 -4.33 -15.40
N GLY A 83 6.92 -3.88 -14.19
CA GLY A 83 5.95 -2.82 -13.94
C GLY A 83 4.51 -3.34 -13.79
N TRP A 84 4.34 -4.64 -13.60
CA TRP A 84 3.06 -5.30 -13.36
C TRP A 84 3.19 -6.26 -12.19
N ILE A 85 2.29 -6.17 -11.22
CA ILE A 85 2.25 -7.17 -10.15
C ILE A 85 1.54 -8.42 -10.67
N GLU A 86 2.27 -9.52 -10.77
CA GLU A 86 1.71 -10.84 -11.04
C GLU A 86 1.15 -11.50 -9.76
N CYS A 87 0.28 -12.49 -9.94
CA CYS A 87 -0.33 -13.20 -8.82
C CYS A 87 0.71 -13.85 -7.89
N GLU A 88 1.80 -14.40 -8.43
CA GLU A 88 2.84 -15.03 -7.60
C GLU A 88 3.69 -14.03 -6.82
N GLU A 89 3.90 -12.83 -7.37
CA GLU A 89 4.59 -11.72 -6.68
C GLU A 89 3.74 -11.23 -5.52
N PHE A 90 2.44 -11.00 -5.77
CA PHE A 90 1.47 -10.63 -4.73
C PHE A 90 1.40 -11.68 -3.62
N VAL A 91 1.24 -12.96 -3.99
CA VAL A 91 1.21 -14.08 -3.02
C VAL A 91 2.52 -14.15 -2.22
N SER A 92 3.66 -14.00 -2.88
CA SER A 92 4.98 -14.08 -2.23
C SER A 92 5.19 -12.94 -1.23
N PHE A 93 4.72 -11.73 -1.55
CA PHE A 93 4.75 -10.61 -0.62
C PHE A 93 3.96 -10.92 0.66
N PHE A 94 2.71 -11.35 0.52
CA PHE A 94 1.84 -11.61 1.67
C PHE A 94 2.18 -12.87 2.47
N ARG A 95 2.88 -13.84 1.86
CA ARG A 95 3.44 -14.99 2.56
C ARG A 95 4.42 -14.58 3.66
N VAL A 96 5.24 -13.55 3.43
CA VAL A 96 6.17 -12.99 4.44
C VAL A 96 5.39 -12.42 5.64
N HIS A 97 4.18 -11.93 5.40
CA HIS A 97 3.25 -11.47 6.43
C HIS A 97 2.38 -12.58 7.03
N LYS A 98 2.67 -13.86 6.72
CA LYS A 98 1.95 -15.06 7.21
C LYS A 98 0.50 -15.19 6.72
N ILE A 99 0.12 -14.49 5.65
CA ILE A 99 -1.17 -14.74 5.00
C ILE A 99 -1.05 -16.02 4.16
N PRO A 100 -1.98 -16.99 4.28
CA PRO A 100 -1.94 -18.21 3.49
C PRO A 100 -2.03 -17.92 1.98
N ASP A 101 -1.23 -18.63 1.19
CA ASP A 101 -1.15 -18.45 -0.27
C ASP A 101 -2.52 -18.52 -0.97
N GLU A 102 -3.41 -19.42 -0.53
CA GLU A 102 -4.75 -19.57 -1.09
C GLU A 102 -5.61 -18.31 -0.89
N VAL A 103 -5.50 -17.67 0.28
CA VAL A 103 -6.23 -16.44 0.61
C VAL A 103 -5.72 -15.28 -0.25
N SER A 104 -4.39 -15.13 -0.33
CA SER A 104 -3.75 -14.09 -1.15
C SER A 104 -4.10 -14.24 -2.63
N ARG A 105 -4.08 -15.47 -3.15
CA ARG A 105 -4.44 -15.78 -4.55
C ARG A 105 -5.91 -15.49 -4.84
N LYS A 106 -6.80 -15.88 -3.93
CA LYS A 106 -8.23 -15.58 -4.06
C LYS A 106 -8.47 -14.07 -4.08
N CYS A 107 -7.84 -13.33 -3.17
CA CYS A 107 -7.90 -11.87 -3.13
C CYS A 107 -7.41 -11.26 -4.45
N PHE A 108 -6.25 -11.68 -4.95
CA PHE A 108 -5.67 -11.17 -6.20
C PHE A 108 -6.62 -11.39 -7.39
N ASN A 109 -7.19 -12.58 -7.52
CA ASN A 109 -8.15 -12.88 -8.58
C ASN A 109 -9.41 -12.00 -8.47
N GLU A 110 -9.93 -11.81 -7.26
CA GLU A 110 -11.13 -11.00 -7.04
C GLU A 110 -10.89 -9.53 -7.39
N ILE A 111 -9.77 -8.94 -6.93
CA ILE A 111 -9.45 -7.53 -7.21
C ILE A 111 -9.02 -7.29 -8.67
N THR A 112 -8.54 -8.30 -9.39
CA THR A 112 -8.21 -8.21 -10.82
C THR A 112 -9.34 -8.67 -11.75
N PHE A 113 -10.50 -9.04 -11.18
CA PHE A 113 -11.64 -9.59 -11.91
C PHE A 113 -11.24 -10.80 -12.77
N ASP A 114 -10.57 -11.77 -12.15
CA ASP A 114 -10.02 -12.97 -12.78
C ASP A 114 -9.07 -12.65 -13.95
N GLY A 115 -8.18 -11.66 -13.74
CA GLY A 115 -7.18 -11.24 -14.73
C GLY A 115 -7.72 -10.36 -15.86
N ARG A 116 -8.96 -9.85 -15.77
CA ARG A 116 -9.50 -8.89 -16.75
C ARG A 116 -8.90 -7.49 -16.59
N ILE A 117 -8.39 -7.17 -15.40
CA ILE A 117 -7.66 -5.94 -15.12
C ILE A 117 -6.25 -6.32 -14.70
N ALA A 118 -5.25 -5.82 -15.42
CA ALA A 118 -3.85 -6.01 -15.06
C ALA A 118 -3.50 -5.12 -13.85
N MET A 119 -2.69 -5.63 -12.94
CA MET A 119 -2.26 -4.91 -11.74
C MET A 119 -1.03 -4.04 -12.06
N ASP A 120 -1.22 -3.02 -12.89
CA ASP A 120 -0.22 -1.95 -13.02
C ASP A 120 -0.20 -1.05 -11.78
N ARG A 121 0.75 -0.12 -11.77
CA ARG A 121 0.95 0.84 -10.70
C ARG A 121 -0.27 1.71 -10.42
N ASP A 122 -0.95 2.17 -11.46
CA ASP A 122 -2.08 3.08 -11.27
C ASP A 122 -3.29 2.34 -10.73
N TYR A 123 -3.54 1.11 -11.21
CA TYR A 123 -4.57 0.25 -10.68
C TYR A 123 -4.26 -0.19 -9.23
N PHE A 124 -3.03 -0.60 -8.93
CA PHE A 124 -2.61 -0.92 -7.56
C PHE A 124 -2.87 0.26 -6.61
N ASN A 125 -2.43 1.45 -7.00
CA ASN A 125 -2.63 2.65 -6.20
C ASN A 125 -4.12 2.97 -6.02
N LEU A 126 -4.95 2.78 -7.06
CA LEU A 126 -6.41 2.91 -6.96
C LEU A 126 -7.00 1.90 -5.98
N VAL A 127 -6.58 0.63 -6.02
CA VAL A 127 -7.04 -0.42 -5.10
C VAL A 127 -6.73 -0.02 -3.66
N ILE A 128 -5.50 0.36 -3.34
CA ILE A 128 -5.15 0.75 -1.96
C ILE A 128 -5.90 2.02 -1.53
N LEU A 129 -6.06 2.99 -2.42
CA LEU A 129 -6.82 4.21 -2.15
C LEU A 129 -8.28 3.95 -1.82
N GLN A 130 -8.91 3.00 -2.50
CA GLN A 130 -10.32 2.67 -2.28
C GLN A 130 -10.60 2.23 -0.85
N TYR A 131 -9.66 1.58 -0.18
CA TYR A 131 -9.83 1.23 1.24
C TYR A 131 -10.10 2.47 2.11
N SER A 132 -9.41 3.56 1.83
CA SER A 132 -9.50 4.80 2.61
C SER A 132 -10.76 5.63 2.31
N ILE A 133 -11.41 5.44 1.17
CA ILE A 133 -12.46 6.36 0.66
C ILE A 133 -13.75 5.69 0.20
N SER A 134 -13.77 4.37 0.01
CA SER A 134 -14.92 3.64 -0.52
C SER A 134 -15.81 3.10 0.59
N ASN A 135 -17.10 3.43 0.52
CA ASN A 135 -18.13 2.82 1.36
C ASN A 135 -18.70 1.52 0.75
N ASP A 136 -18.24 1.12 -0.44
CA ASP A 136 -18.68 -0.13 -1.07
C ASP A 136 -17.84 -1.30 -0.56
N MET A 137 -18.48 -2.20 0.20
CA MET A 137 -17.87 -3.42 0.73
C MET A 137 -17.27 -4.34 -0.37
N ASN A 138 -17.72 -4.23 -1.61
CA ASN A 138 -17.24 -5.04 -2.73
C ASN A 138 -16.24 -4.29 -3.62
N SER A 139 -15.83 -3.08 -3.24
CA SER A 139 -14.75 -2.41 -3.93
C SER A 139 -13.43 -3.18 -3.80
N PRO A 140 -12.59 -3.22 -4.84
CA PRO A 140 -11.28 -3.87 -4.80
C PRO A 140 -10.44 -3.51 -3.56
N GLY A 141 -10.44 -2.24 -3.13
CA GLY A 141 -9.72 -1.84 -1.91
C GLY A 141 -10.25 -2.48 -0.63
N ASN A 142 -11.56 -2.60 -0.49
CA ASN A 142 -12.16 -3.25 0.68
C ASN A 142 -12.00 -4.78 0.63
N ILE A 143 -12.00 -5.39 -0.55
CA ILE A 143 -11.62 -6.80 -0.72
C ILE A 143 -10.18 -7.04 -0.24
N HIS A 144 -9.24 -6.21 -0.71
CA HIS A 144 -7.84 -6.25 -0.29
C HIS A 144 -7.67 -6.07 1.22
N ALA A 145 -8.36 -5.09 1.81
CA ALA A 145 -8.28 -4.86 3.25
C ALA A 145 -8.85 -6.00 4.10
N ARG A 146 -9.91 -6.68 3.65
CA ARG A 146 -10.43 -7.88 4.35
C ARG A 146 -9.38 -8.97 4.46
N MET A 147 -8.56 -9.17 3.44
CA MET A 147 -7.45 -10.11 3.49
C MET A 147 -6.45 -9.72 4.59
N LEU A 148 -6.15 -8.43 4.75
CA LEU A 148 -5.24 -7.94 5.78
C LEU A 148 -5.81 -8.10 7.20
N LEU A 149 -7.12 -7.90 7.38
CA LEU A 149 -7.77 -8.04 8.68
C LEU A 149 -7.80 -9.50 9.20
N LEU A 150 -7.62 -10.49 8.33
CA LEU A 150 -7.41 -11.88 8.74
C LEU A 150 -6.11 -12.09 9.52
N LEU A 151 -5.19 -11.11 9.51
CA LEU A 151 -3.97 -11.12 10.33
C LEU A 151 -4.27 -10.85 11.81
N ASP A 152 -5.29 -10.04 12.12
CA ASP A 152 -5.63 -9.67 13.51
C ASP A 152 -6.41 -10.77 14.23
N GLU A 153 -7.11 -11.66 13.51
CA GLU A 153 -7.83 -12.79 14.12
C GLU A 153 -6.89 -13.95 14.53
N GLN A 154 -5.59 -13.86 14.25
CA GLN A 154 -4.57 -14.86 14.59
C GLN A 154 -3.59 -14.42 15.69
N LEU A 155 -3.76 -13.22 16.25
CA LEU A 155 -2.99 -12.66 17.37
C LEU A 155 -3.82 -12.65 18.67
#